data_AF-A0A4Q3AD65-F1
#
_entry.id   AF-A0A4Q3AD65-F1
#
_cell.length_a   1.000
_cell.length_b   1.000
_cell.length_c   1.000
_cell.angle_alpha   90.00
_cell.angle_beta   90.00
_cell.angle_gamma   90.00
#
_symmetry.space_group_name_H-M   'P 1'
#
loop_
_entity.id
_entity.type
_entity.pdbx_description
1 polymer ?
#
loop_
_entity_poly.entity_id
_entity_poly.type
_entity_poly.pdbx_seq_one_letter_code
_entity_poly.pdbx_strand_id
1 'polypeptide(L)' 'MLPWFQNGAFPLYLAPMAGVTDVVFRQICKELGADVMVTEFVSAEGIMQADERTRKYTEFTDEQRP' A
#
# COMPACT_ATOMS: atom_id res chain seq x y z
N MET A 1 18.06 2.33 -4.16
CA MET A 1 17.70 3.77 -4.11
C MET A 1 16.45 3.92 -4.97
N LEU A 2 15.43 4.67 -4.53
CA LEU A 2 14.17 4.74 -5.27
C LEU A 2 14.37 5.43 -6.65
N PRO A 3 13.72 4.96 -7.73
CA PRO A 3 14.00 5.41 -9.09
C PRO A 3 13.85 6.92 -9.31
N TRP A 4 12.89 7.53 -8.62
CA TRP A 4 12.59 8.97 -8.76
C TRP A 4 13.61 9.89 -8.11
N PHE A 5 14.50 9.41 -7.23
CA PHE A 5 15.57 10.25 -6.68
C PHE A 5 16.69 10.52 -7.68
N GLN A 6 16.80 9.72 -8.75
CA GLN A 6 17.91 9.83 -9.70
C GLN A 6 17.51 10.47 -11.03
N ASN A 7 16.23 10.40 -11.40
CA ASN A 7 15.79 10.70 -12.77
C ASN A 7 14.94 11.99 -12.90
N GLY A 8 14.80 12.78 -11.84
CA GLY A 8 13.94 13.98 -11.85
C GLY A 8 12.45 13.68 -12.07
N ALA A 9 12.04 12.43 -11.86
CA ALA A 9 10.67 11.97 -12.01
C ALA A 9 9.85 12.25 -10.74
N PHE A 10 8.54 12.43 -10.90
CA PHE A 10 7.60 12.60 -9.80
C PHE A 10 6.85 11.27 -9.56
N PRO A 11 6.99 10.64 -8.39
CA PRO A 11 6.32 9.38 -8.10
C PRO A 11 4.79 9.54 -8.04
N LEU A 12 4.07 8.59 -8.62
CA LEU A 12 2.62 8.49 -8.54
C LEU A 12 2.21 7.68 -7.30
N TYR A 13 1.44 8.32 -6.42
CA TYR A 13 0.96 7.70 -5.18
C TYR A 13 -0.48 7.22 -5.31
N LEU A 14 -0.73 5.98 -4.88
CA LEU A 14 -2.06 5.50 -4.58
C LEU A 14 -2.43 5.88 -3.14
N ALA A 15 -3.46 6.72 -3.00
CA ALA A 15 -3.97 7.15 -1.70
C ALA A 15 -4.63 5.99 -0.93
N PRO A 16 -4.48 5.91 0.41
CA PRO A 16 -5.14 4.90 1.23
C PRO A 16 -6.66 5.09 1.23
N MET A 17 -7.40 3.99 1.10
CA MET A 17 -8.86 3.99 1.13
C MET A 17 -9.36 2.73 1.85
N ALA A 18 -10.10 2.91 2.96
CA ALA A 18 -10.65 1.81 3.75
C ALA A 18 -11.61 0.94 2.93
N GLY A 19 -11.42 -0.38 2.95
CA GLY A 19 -12.22 -1.34 2.18
C GLY A 19 -11.92 -1.36 0.68
N VAL A 20 -10.90 -0.62 0.21
CA VAL A 20 -10.58 -0.49 -1.22
C VAL A 20 -9.12 -0.83 -1.51
N THR A 21 -8.17 -0.20 -0.82
CA THR A 21 -6.73 -0.42 -1.09
C THR A 21 -6.21 -1.69 -0.45
N ASP A 22 -6.83 -2.83 -0.74
CA ASP A 22 -6.37 -4.16 -0.35
C ASP A 22 -5.19 -4.63 -1.21
N VAL A 23 -4.69 -5.85 -0.96
CA VAL A 23 -3.54 -6.40 -1.70
C VAL A 23 -3.84 -6.50 -3.21
N VAL A 24 -5.03 -6.93 -3.61
CA VAL A 24 -5.37 -7.16 -5.02
C VAL A 24 -5.48 -5.84 -5.77
N PHE A 25 -6.16 -4.86 -5.18
CA PHE A 25 -6.32 -3.54 -5.79
C PHE A 25 -4.98 -2.83 -5.96
N ARG A 26 -4.11 -2.89 -4.94
CA ARG A 26 -2.76 -2.33 -5.03
C ARG A 26 -1.95 -3.01 -6.12
N GLN A 27 -2.04 -4.34 -6.27
CA GLN A 27 -1.36 -5.06 -7.34
C GLN A 27 -1.76 -4.55 -8.73
N ILE A 28 -3.06 -4.36 -8.96
CA ILE A 28 -3.57 -3.79 -10.23
C ILE A 28 -3.02 -2.37 -10.43
N CYS A 29 -3.03 -1.53 -9.40
CA CYS A 29 -2.48 -0.18 -9.50
C CYS A 29 -0.98 -0.16 -9.79
N LYS A 30 -0.19 -1.10 -9.23
CA LYS A 30 1.23 -1.26 -9.54
C LYS A 30 1.45 -1.59 -11.02
N GLU A 31 0.66 -2.51 -11.55
CA GLU A 31 0.69 -2.89 -12.98
C GLU A 31 0.29 -1.73 -13.90
N LEU A 32 -0.54 -0.81 -13.42
CA LEU A 32 -0.98 0.39 -14.13
C LEU A 32 -0.07 1.62 -13.93
N GLY A 33 1.03 1.49 -13.18
CA GLY A 33 2.04 2.55 -13.04
C GLY A 33 2.01 3.35 -11.74
N ALA A 34 1.36 2.85 -10.69
CA ALA A 34 1.55 3.41 -9.34
C ALA A 34 2.96 3.10 -8.82
N ASP A 35 3.71 4.14 -8.46
CA ASP A 35 5.06 4.02 -7.91
C ASP A 35 5.04 3.65 -6.43
N VAL A 36 4.13 4.28 -5.69
CA VAL A 36 3.99 4.10 -4.23
C VAL A 36 2.53 3.80 -3.91
N MET A 37 2.32 2.79 -3.07
CA MET A 37 0.99 2.40 -2.62
C MET A 37 0.96 2.29 -1.10
N VAL A 38 -0.18 2.64 -0.52
CA VAL A 38 -0.43 2.54 0.91
C VAL A 38 -1.58 1.56 1.13
N THR A 39 -1.52 0.83 2.25
CA THR A 39 -2.60 -0.06 2.67
C THR A 39 -3.88 0.72 3.00
N GLU A 40 -4.95 0.00 3.29
CA GLU A 40 -6.20 0.56 3.81
C GLU A 40 -5.97 1.40 5.08
N PHE A 41 -6.90 2.31 5.39
CA PHE A 41 -6.92 2.94 6.71
C PHE A 41 -7.34 1.92 7.77
N VAL A 42 -6.46 1.69 8.75
CA VAL A 42 -6.68 0.72 9.83
C VAL A 42 -6.61 1.42 11.18
N SER A 43 -7.55 1.09 12.09
CA SER A 43 -7.55 1.61 13.45
C SER A 43 -6.33 1.11 14.23
N ALA A 44 -5.56 2.03 14.82
CA ALA A 44 -4.43 1.70 15.68
C ALA A 44 -4.87 0.89 16.92
N GLU A 45 -5.99 1.27 17.54
CA GLU A 45 -6.57 0.50 18.64
C GLU A 45 -7.03 -0.89 18.18
N GLY A 46 -7.59 -0.98 16.96
CA GLY A 46 -7.95 -2.27 16.34
C GLY A 46 -6.75 -3.18 16.08
N ILE A 47 -5.57 -2.62 15.79
CA ILE A 47 -4.31 -3.38 15.66
C ILE A 47 -3.82 -3.83 17.04
N MET A 48 -3.97 -3.00 18.08
CA MET A 48 -3.52 -3.32 19.43
C MET A 48 -4.42 -4.33 20.15
N GLN A 49 -5.74 -4.29 19.90
CA GLN A 49 -6.73 -5.10 20.61
C GLN A 49 -7.10 -6.40 19.90
N ALA A 50 -6.99 -6.47 18.56
CA ALA A 50 -7.40 -7.65 17.80
C ALA A 50 -6.21 -8.43 17.25
N ASP A 51 -6.28 -9.75 17.40
CA ASP A 51 -5.34 -10.71 16.85
C ASP A 51 -5.79 -11.19 15.45
N GLU A 52 -4.82 -11.37 14.57
CA GLU A 52 -4.89 -11.76 13.14
C GLU A 52 -5.80 -10.97 12.17
N ARG A 53 -7.08 -10.74 12.48
CA ARG A 53 -8.05 -10.20 11.50
C ARG A 53 -7.70 -8.79 11.02
N THR A 54 -7.26 -7.93 11.94
CA THR A 54 -6.86 -6.55 11.62
C THR A 54 -5.48 -6.48 10.94
N ARG A 55 -4.61 -7.47 11.21
CA ARG A 55 -3.27 -7.56 10.60
C ARG A 55 -3.34 -7.81 9.10
N LYS A 56 -4.36 -8.55 8.64
CA LYS A 56 -4.61 -8.80 7.22
C LYS A 56 -4.66 -7.51 6.38
N TYR A 57 -5.23 -6.43 6.92
CA TYR A 57 -5.32 -5.15 6.22
C TYR A 57 -3.96 -4.46 6.02
N THR A 58 -2.94 -4.88 6.78
CA THR A 58 -1.58 -4.33 6.72
C THR A 58 -0.61 -5.20 5.92
N GLU A 59 -1.07 -6.35 5.40
CA GLU A 59 -0.25 -7.26 4.60
C GLU A 59 0.06 -6.66 3.23
N PHE A 60 1.26 -6.94 2.71
CA PHE A 60 1.71 -6.58 1.37
C PHE A 60 2.71 -7.63 0.87
N THR A 61 2.87 -7.71 -0.44
CA THR A 61 3.82 -8.61 -1.11
C THR A 61 5.07 -7.86 -1.55
N ASP A 62 6.15 -8.57 -1.91
CA ASP A 62 7.37 -7.92 -2.37
C ASP A 62 7.19 -7.18 -3.70
N GLU A 63 6.24 -7.59 -4.57
CA GLU A 63 5.93 -6.85 -5.80
C GLU A 63 5.34 -5.45 -5.52
N GLN A 64 4.77 -5.24 -4.33
CA GLN A 64 4.18 -3.96 -3.93
C GLN A 64 5.21 -2.96 -3.41
N ARG A 65 6.48 -3.37 -3.32
CA ARG A 65 7.55 -2.46 -2.88
C ARG A 65 7.81 -1.36 -3.92
N PRO A 66 8.15 -0.15 -3.48
CA PRO A 66 8.51 0.94 -4.38
C PRO A 66 9.88 0.74 -5.04
#